data_AF-A0A2R7K3E3-F1
#
_entry.id   AF-A0A2R7K3E3-F1
#
_cell.length_a   1.000
_cell.length_b   1.000
_cell.length_c   1.000
_cell.angle_alpha   90.00
_cell.angle_beta   90.00
_cell.angle_gamma   90.00
#
_symmetry.space_group_name_H-M   'P 1'
#
loop_
_entity.id
_entity.type
_entity.pdbx_description
1 polymer ?
#
loop_
_entity_poly.entity_id
_entity_poly.type
_entity_poly.pdbx_seq_one_letter_code
_entity_poly.pdbx_strand_id
1 'polypeptide(L)'
;SLAKNANLNYLQLITWNDFGEGTMFEPTVEFGYTYIEKVKAFAGVKNTETFFPDISKMYNLRIDKKGNADAQKKLDQAFNYFVSMQPVKAKQLLNEIK
;
A
#
# COMPACT_ATOMS: atom_id res chain seq x y z
N SER A 1 21.58 -10.14 -0.92
CA SER A 1 20.92 -11.34 -0.37
C SER A 1 21.16 -12.50 -1.33
N LEU A 2 21.08 -13.75 -0.86
CA LEU A 2 21.32 -14.94 -1.69
C LEU A 2 20.44 -14.97 -2.95
N ALA A 3 19.14 -14.69 -2.83
CA ALA A 3 18.21 -14.68 -3.97
C ALA A 3 18.58 -13.65 -5.05
N LYS A 4 19.07 -12.47 -4.66
CA LYS A 4 19.47 -11.41 -5.62
C LYS A 4 20.66 -11.84 -6.49
N ASN A 5 21.51 -12.73 -5.98
CA ASN A 5 22.74 -13.15 -6.64
C ASN A 5 22.60 -14.54 -7.30
N ALA A 6 21.46 -15.21 -7.13
CA ALA A 6 21.25 -16.59 -7.57
C ALA A 6 20.75 -16.73 -9.02
N ASN A 7 20.66 -15.63 -9.78
CA ASN A 7 20.20 -15.59 -11.18
C ASN A 7 18.89 -16.38 -11.40
N LEU A 8 17.92 -16.19 -10.50
CA LEU A 8 16.65 -16.89 -10.52
C LEU A 8 15.72 -16.29 -11.58
N ASN A 9 15.06 -17.15 -12.36
CA ASN A 9 13.99 -16.71 -13.28
C ASN A 9 12.74 -16.24 -12.51
N TYR A 10 12.49 -16.84 -11.35
CA TYR A 10 11.32 -16.56 -10.52
C TYR A 10 11.69 -16.62 -9.04
N LEU A 11 11.07 -15.74 -8.24
CA LEU A 11 11.12 -15.78 -6.79
C LEU A 11 9.69 -15.85 -6.26
N GLN A 12 9.38 -16.86 -5.45
CA GLN A 12 8.08 -17.02 -4.82
C GLN A 12 8.11 -16.46 -3.39
N LEU A 13 7.09 -15.67 -3.05
CA LEU A 13 6.76 -15.31 -1.67
C LEU A 13 5.65 -16.28 -1.22
N ILE A 14 5.93 -17.08 -0.20
CA ILE A 14 5.14 -18.27 0.13
C ILE A 14 3.83 -17.97 0.88
N THR A 15 3.79 -16.89 1.66
CA THR A 15 2.62 -16.46 2.45
C THR A 15 2.58 -14.94 2.49
N TRP A 16 1.39 -14.35 2.68
CA TRP A 16 1.22 -12.89 2.83
C TRP A 16 1.05 -12.50 4.31
N ASN A 17 0.16 -13.20 5.02
CA ASN A 17 -0.33 -12.88 6.36
C ASN A 17 -0.29 -14.07 7.33
N ASP A 18 0.69 -14.98 7.18
CA ASP A 18 0.82 -16.11 8.08
C ASP A 18 1.65 -15.75 9.32
N PHE A 19 0.96 -15.52 10.44
CA PHE A 19 1.57 -15.24 11.73
C PHE A 19 2.01 -16.48 12.51
N GLY A 20 1.42 -17.65 12.23
CA GLY A 20 1.76 -18.89 12.94
C GLY A 20 3.18 -19.35 12.63
N GLU A 21 3.62 -19.11 11.39
CA GLU A 21 4.96 -19.47 10.92
C GLU A 21 5.96 -18.31 10.93
N GLY A 22 5.52 -17.09 11.25
CA GLY A 22 6.41 -15.92 11.24
C GLY A 22 6.79 -15.44 9.83
N THR A 23 6.04 -15.85 8.80
CA THR A 23 6.35 -15.61 7.39
C THR A 23 5.53 -14.44 6.80
N MET A 24 4.69 -13.79 7.60
CA MET A 24 3.95 -12.60 7.21
C MET A 24 4.87 -11.49 6.69
N PHE A 25 4.42 -10.82 5.64
CA PHE A 25 5.08 -9.63 5.13
C PHE A 25 4.08 -8.52 4.77
N GLU A 26 2.81 -8.74 5.08
CA GLU A 26 1.80 -7.69 5.06
C GLU A 26 2.13 -6.56 6.03
N PRO A 27 1.62 -5.34 5.80
CA PRO A 27 1.83 -4.26 6.74
C PRO A 27 1.22 -4.56 8.11
N THR A 28 2.02 -4.43 9.17
CA THR A 28 1.57 -4.62 10.57
C THR A 28 1.79 -3.36 11.40
N VAL A 29 1.30 -3.36 12.64
CA VAL A 29 1.57 -2.26 13.59
C VAL A 29 3.06 -2.17 13.92
N GLU A 30 3.72 -3.32 14.06
CA GLU A 30 5.13 -3.44 14.46
C GLU A 30 6.09 -3.09 13.33
N PHE A 31 5.78 -3.50 12.10
CA PHE A 31 6.71 -3.38 10.97
C PHE A 31 6.30 -2.36 9.92
N GLY A 32 5.07 -1.83 10.00
CA GLY A 32 4.52 -0.91 9.00
C GLY A 32 4.72 -1.46 7.59
N TYR A 33 5.20 -0.63 6.66
CA TYR A 33 5.43 -1.03 5.27
C TYR A 33 6.82 -1.61 5.00
N THR A 34 7.63 -1.88 6.03
CA THR A 34 9.05 -2.21 5.88
C THR A 34 9.28 -3.40 4.94
N TYR A 35 8.49 -4.46 5.06
CA TYR A 35 8.66 -5.64 4.21
C TYR A 35 8.21 -5.38 2.76
N ILE A 36 7.13 -4.63 2.56
CA ILE A 36 6.65 -4.25 1.22
C ILE A 36 7.69 -3.38 0.51
N GLU A 37 8.33 -2.45 1.21
CA GLU A 37 9.41 -1.64 0.64
C GLU A 37 10.64 -2.49 0.28
N LYS A 38 10.97 -3.52 1.07
CA LYS A 38 12.02 -4.49 0.70
C LYS A 38 11.66 -5.26 -0.57
N VAL A 39 10.41 -5.67 -0.75
CA VAL A 39 9.93 -6.34 -1.98
C VAL A 39 10.03 -5.40 -3.18
N LYS A 40 9.59 -4.13 -3.06
CA LYS A 40 9.73 -3.11 -4.12
C LYS A 40 11.19 -2.90 -4.51
N ALA A 41 12.07 -2.75 -3.53
CA ALA A 41 13.50 -2.58 -3.76
C ALA A 41 14.13 -3.81 -4.44
N PHE A 42 13.73 -5.01 -4.04
CA PHE A 42 14.17 -6.26 -4.67
C PHE A 42 13.70 -6.35 -6.13
N ALA A 43 12.44 -5.98 -6.40
CA ALA A 43 11.85 -5.98 -7.74
C ALA A 43 12.35 -4.84 -8.66
N GLY A 44 13.21 -3.94 -8.15
CA GLY A 44 13.78 -2.84 -8.93
C GLY A 44 12.77 -1.74 -9.28
N VAL A 45 11.70 -1.58 -8.47
CA VAL A 45 10.73 -0.50 -8.64
C VAL A 45 11.44 0.84 -8.48
N LYS A 46 11.48 1.64 -9.56
CA LYS A 46 12.24 2.90 -9.61
C LYS A 46 11.62 4.04 -8.81
N ASN A 47 10.31 3.99 -8.55
CA ASN A 47 9.62 5.04 -7.81
C ASN A 47 9.88 4.90 -6.31
N THR A 48 10.59 5.88 -5.74
CA THR A 48 10.95 5.93 -4.32
C THR A 48 9.85 6.51 -3.45
N GLU A 49 8.84 7.16 -4.04
CA GLU A 49 7.74 7.71 -3.26
C GLU A 49 6.80 6.58 -2.81
N THR A 50 6.50 6.57 -1.50
CA THR A 50 5.60 5.59 -0.89
C THR A 50 4.25 6.23 -0.62
N PHE A 51 3.20 5.59 -1.12
CA PHE A 51 1.81 6.04 -0.97
C PHE A 51 0.97 5.08 -0.14
N PHE A 52 1.59 4.03 0.42
CA PHE A 52 0.86 3.09 1.28
C PHE A 52 0.20 3.77 2.49
N PRO A 53 0.82 4.74 3.18
CA PRO A 53 0.15 5.49 4.24
C PRO A 53 -1.12 6.21 3.76
N ASP A 54 -1.11 6.74 2.53
CA ASP A 54 -2.27 7.43 1.95
C ASP A 54 -3.41 6.45 1.63
N ILE A 55 -3.08 5.21 1.23
CA ILE A 55 -4.07 4.13 1.04
C ILE A 55 -4.72 3.75 2.38
N SER A 56 -3.94 3.57 3.43
CA SER A 56 -4.50 3.32 4.78
C SER A 56 -5.31 4.50 5.30
N LYS A 57 -4.87 5.73 5.04
CA LYS A 57 -5.64 6.94 5.35
C LYS A 57 -7.00 6.92 4.65
N MET A 58 -7.05 6.56 3.37
CA MET A 58 -8.31 6.43 2.62
C MET A 58 -9.24 5.39 3.26
N TYR A 59 -8.72 4.23 3.67
CA TYR A 59 -9.52 3.22 4.36
C TYR A 59 -10.11 3.73 5.68
N ASN A 60 -9.29 4.38 6.52
CA ASN A 60 -9.75 4.95 7.79
C ASN A 60 -10.82 6.03 7.57
N LEU A 61 -10.62 6.92 6.59
CA LEU A 61 -11.61 7.93 6.22
C LEU A 61 -12.92 7.31 5.72
N ARG A 62 -12.91 6.17 5.03
CA ARG A 62 -14.14 5.47 4.63
C ARG A 62 -14.95 5.02 5.85
N ILE A 63 -14.27 4.55 6.89
CA ILE A 63 -14.91 4.16 8.15
C ILE A 63 -15.45 5.40 8.86
N ASP A 64 -14.60 6.41 9.09
CA ASP A 64 -14.93 7.61 9.84
C ASP A 64 -16.06 8.43 9.20
N LYS A 65 -16.13 8.43 7.87
CA LYS A 65 -17.10 9.21 7.08
C LYS A 65 -18.20 8.35 6.48
N LYS A 66 -18.49 7.16 7.04
CA LYS A 66 -19.47 6.19 6.49
C LYS A 66 -20.84 6.80 6.18
N GLY A 67 -21.30 7.77 6.99
CA GLY A 67 -22.60 8.45 6.78
C GLY A 67 -22.56 9.70 5.91
N ASN A 68 -21.39 10.14 5.44
CA ASN A 68 -21.24 11.36 4.66
C ASN A 68 -21.08 11.02 3.16
N ALA A 69 -22.16 11.17 2.40
CA ALA A 69 -22.21 10.83 0.98
C ALA A 69 -21.18 11.61 0.13
N ASP A 70 -20.98 12.90 0.41
CA ASP A 70 -20.01 13.72 -0.31
C ASP A 70 -18.57 13.26 -0.05
N ALA A 71 -18.26 12.92 1.21
CA ALA A 71 -16.97 12.36 1.57
C ALA A 71 -16.74 10.99 0.91
N GLN A 72 -17.76 10.11 0.88
CA GLN A 72 -17.65 8.81 0.19
C GLN A 72 -17.38 9.00 -1.31
N LYS A 73 -18.06 9.94 -1.97
CA LYS A 73 -17.81 10.25 -3.39
C LYS A 73 -16.37 10.72 -3.63
N LYS A 74 -15.81 11.54 -2.74
CA LYS A 74 -14.39 11.92 -2.80
C LYS A 74 -13.45 10.72 -2.58
N LEU A 75 -13.79 9.81 -1.67
CA LEU A 75 -13.01 8.60 -1.40
C LEU A 75 -13.03 7.61 -2.58
N ASP A 76 -14.15 7.51 -3.29
CA ASP A 76 -14.26 6.73 -4.53
C ASP A 76 -13.39 7.32 -5.64
N GLN A 77 -13.37 8.64 -5.77
CA GLN A 77 -12.50 9.30 -6.72
C GLN A 77 -11.01 9.16 -6.35
N ALA A 78 -10.67 9.22 -5.05
CA ALA A 78 -9.30 8.96 -4.59
C ALA A 78 -8.85 7.52 -4.90
N PHE A 79 -9.75 6.53 -4.71
CA PHE A 79 -9.51 5.15 -5.11
C PHE A 79 -9.23 5.03 -6.62
N ASN A 80 -10.07 5.66 -7.46
CA ASN A 80 -9.86 5.66 -8.91
C ASN A 80 -8.53 6.28 -9.32
N TYR A 81 -8.07 7.32 -8.62
CA TYR A 81 -6.74 7.89 -8.84
C TYR A 81 -5.62 6.92 -8.48
N PHE A 82 -5.71 6.16 -7.39
CA PHE A 82 -4.73 5.12 -7.08
C PHE A 82 -4.68 4.02 -8.15
N VAL A 83 -5.84 3.50 -8.56
CA VAL A 83 -5.94 2.46 -9.61
C VAL A 83 -5.39 2.97 -10.96
N SER A 84 -5.56 4.26 -11.25
CA SER A 84 -5.07 4.90 -12.48
C SER A 84 -3.61 5.37 -12.40
N MET A 85 -2.84 4.93 -11.40
CA MET A 85 -1.45 5.35 -11.17
C MET A 85 -1.26 6.88 -11.03
N GLN A 86 -2.24 7.57 -10.44
CA GLN A 86 -2.22 9.01 -10.14
C GLN A 86 -2.22 9.29 -8.63
N PRO A 87 -1.27 8.73 -7.84
CA PRO A 87 -1.31 8.76 -6.38
C PRO A 87 -1.18 10.18 -5.79
N VAL A 88 -0.52 11.10 -6.49
CA VAL A 88 -0.42 12.52 -6.07
C VAL A 88 -1.81 13.18 -6.04
N LYS A 89 -2.66 12.92 -7.05
CA LYS A 89 -4.04 13.43 -7.07
C LYS A 89 -4.90 12.77 -6.00
N ALA A 90 -4.72 11.48 -5.77
CA ALA A 90 -5.40 10.78 -4.69
C ALA A 90 -5.09 11.44 -3.34
N LYS A 91 -3.80 11.64 -3.03
CA LYS A 91 -3.34 12.29 -1.79
C LYS A 91 -3.89 13.70 -1.62
N GLN A 92 -3.88 14.52 -2.67
CA GLN A 92 -4.47 15.86 -2.65
C GLN A 92 -5.95 15.81 -2.27
N LEU A 93 -6.73 14.93 -2.93
CA LEU A 93 -8.16 14.79 -2.65
C LEU A 93 -8.44 14.27 -1.23
N LEU A 94 -7.64 13.32 -0.73
CA LEU A 94 -7.74 12.84 0.65
C LEU A 94 -7.49 13.94 1.68
N ASN A 95 -6.67 14.94 1.37
CA ASN A 95 -6.39 16.06 2.27
C ASN A 95 -7.53 17.10 2.33
N GLU A 96 -8.49 17.05 1.40
CA GLU A 96 -9.68 17.92 1.43
C GLU A 96 -10.80 17.38 2.32
N ILE A 97 -10.71 16.12 2.75
CA ILE A 97 -11.73 15.47 3.59
C ILE A 97 -11.42 15.81 5.04
N LYS A 98 -12.23 16.71 5.62
CA LYS A 98 -12.25 17.05 7.06
C LYS A 98 -12.95 15.96 7.85
#